data_AF-A0A1Z9PKS6-F1
#
_entry.id   AF-A0A1Z9PKS6-F1
#
_cell.length_a   1.000
_cell.length_b   1.000
_cell.length_c   1.000
_cell.angle_alpha   90.00
_cell.angle_beta   90.00
_cell.angle_gamma   90.00
#
_symmetry.space_group_name_H-M   'P 1'
#
loop_
_entity.id
_entity.type
_entity.pdbx_description
1 polymer ?
#
loop_
_entity_poly.entity_id
_entity_poly.type
_entity_poly.pdbx_seq_one_letter_code
_entity_poly.pdbx_strand_id
1 'polypeptide(L)'
;MALVLNDRVKETSTTTGTGAMALAGAATGFITFATGVGNNNTTYYTIHNQGTNEWEVGLGTLDATSANLTRTTVITSSDGGTAVNFNTGTKDVFCTLPAVKTPDMTLTTTGDVLYASAANTPARLALGSAGQILVVNAGATAPEWAANDKASEGFAVAMAIAL
;
A
#
# COMPACT_ATOMS: atom_id res chain seq x y z
N MET A 1 -2.38 -15.33 2.03
CA MET A 1 -2.71 -14.32 1.00
C MET A 1 -1.60 -13.27 1.03
N ALA A 2 -0.85 -13.13 -0.06
CA ALA A 2 0.12 -12.04 -0.19
C ALA A 2 -0.52 -10.89 -0.97
N LEU A 3 -0.08 -9.66 -0.71
CA LEU A 3 -0.32 -8.54 -1.62
C LEU A 3 0.69 -8.65 -2.78
N VAL A 4 0.18 -8.77 -4.00
CA VAL A 4 1.01 -8.90 -5.20
C VAL A 4 0.70 -7.76 -6.15
N LEU A 5 1.76 -7.10 -6.63
CA LEU A 5 1.73 -6.10 -7.69
C LEU A 5 2.59 -6.62 -8.82
N ASN A 6 2.15 -6.41 -10.06
CA ASN A 6 2.92 -6.82 -11.21
C ASN A 6 2.60 -5.92 -12.41
N ASP A 7 3.59 -5.78 -13.27
CA ASP A 7 3.49 -4.91 -14.43
C ASP A 7 2.56 -5.51 -15.48
N ARG A 8 1.85 -4.62 -16.17
CA ARG A 8 1.00 -4.97 -17.32
C ARG A 8 -0.06 -6.03 -17.01
N VAL A 9 -0.57 -6.10 -15.78
CA VAL A 9 -1.76 -6.90 -15.45
C VAL A 9 -3.02 -6.10 -15.78
N LYS A 10 -3.72 -6.50 -16.84
CA LYS A 10 -5.01 -5.92 -17.23
C LYS A 10 -5.86 -6.95 -17.95
N GLU A 11 -7.10 -7.07 -17.52
CA GLU A 11 -8.15 -7.86 -18.15
C GLU A 11 -9.38 -6.99 -18.41
N THR A 12 -10.34 -7.55 -19.16
CA THR A 12 -11.64 -6.91 -19.33
C THR A 12 -12.72 -7.60 -18.50
N SER A 13 -13.83 -6.91 -18.25
CA SER A 13 -15.03 -7.50 -17.67
C SER A 13 -16.28 -6.86 -18.27
N THR A 14 -17.38 -7.61 -18.32
CA THR A 14 -18.72 -7.08 -18.64
C THR A 14 -19.65 -7.11 -17.42
N THR A 15 -19.17 -7.56 -16.25
CA THR A 15 -19.96 -7.64 -15.03
C THR A 15 -20.59 -6.29 -14.68
N THR A 16 -21.88 -6.33 -14.34
CA THR A 16 -22.65 -5.18 -13.83
C THR A 16 -22.85 -5.33 -12.33
N GLY A 17 -23.23 -4.25 -11.66
CA GLY A 17 -23.53 -4.30 -10.22
C GLY A 17 -22.33 -4.03 -9.32
N THR A 18 -22.55 -4.28 -8.03
CA THR A 18 -21.55 -4.07 -6.96
C THR A 18 -20.74 -5.32 -6.60
N GLY A 19 -20.95 -6.43 -7.30
CA GLY A 19 -20.34 -7.73 -7.02
C GLY A 19 -18.89 -7.88 -7.50
N ALA A 20 -18.34 -9.09 -7.31
CA ALA A 20 -17.04 -9.45 -7.85
C ALA A 20 -17.01 -9.33 -9.38
N MET A 21 -15.87 -8.89 -9.93
CA MET A 21 -15.70 -8.77 -11.38
C MET A 21 -15.30 -10.11 -11.97
N ALA A 22 -16.09 -10.64 -12.91
CA ALA A 22 -15.69 -11.78 -13.72
C ALA A 22 -14.68 -11.32 -14.77
N LEU A 23 -13.48 -11.90 -14.78
CA LEU A 23 -12.37 -11.50 -15.64
C LEU A 23 -12.43 -12.29 -16.96
N ALA A 24 -12.39 -11.57 -18.09
CA ALA A 24 -12.61 -12.12 -19.42
C ALA A 24 -11.33 -12.40 -20.21
N GLY A 25 -10.17 -12.43 -19.56
CA GLY A 25 -8.86 -12.61 -20.19
C GLY A 25 -8.12 -11.29 -20.41
N ALA A 26 -6.83 -11.43 -20.76
CA ALA A 26 -5.91 -10.32 -20.91
C ALA A 26 -6.34 -9.33 -22.00
N ALA A 27 -6.29 -8.04 -21.68
CA ALA A 27 -6.37 -6.99 -22.69
C ALA A 27 -5.16 -7.06 -23.63
N THR A 28 -5.30 -6.54 -24.85
CA THR A 28 -4.23 -6.59 -25.87
C THR A 28 -2.92 -5.97 -25.35
N GLY A 29 -1.85 -6.77 -25.35
CA GLY A 29 -0.53 -6.37 -24.88
C GLY A 29 -0.33 -6.44 -23.36
N PHE A 30 -1.27 -7.03 -22.61
CA PHE A 30 -1.20 -7.22 -21.15
C PHE A 30 -1.18 -8.71 -20.80
N ILE A 31 -0.94 -9.01 -19.52
CA ILE A 31 -1.04 -10.34 -18.92
C ILE A 31 -2.28 -10.43 -18.02
N THR A 32 -2.72 -11.65 -17.72
CA THR A 32 -3.87 -11.92 -16.85
C THR A 32 -3.51 -11.71 -15.38
N PHE A 33 -4.53 -11.52 -14.54
CA PHE A 33 -4.43 -11.57 -13.08
C PHE A 33 -4.00 -12.96 -12.60
N ALA A 34 -4.44 -14.02 -13.28
CA ALA A 34 -4.00 -15.39 -12.97
C ALA A 34 -2.48 -15.55 -13.08
N THR A 35 -1.87 -15.02 -14.16
CA THR A 35 -0.41 -15.07 -14.35
C THR A 35 0.32 -14.05 -13.49
N GLY A 36 -0.21 -12.83 -13.38
CA GLY A 36 0.50 -11.71 -12.77
C GLY A 36 0.39 -11.62 -11.23
N VAL A 37 -0.74 -12.04 -10.67
CA VAL A 37 -1.07 -11.92 -9.23
C VAL A 37 -1.23 -13.30 -8.58
N GLY A 38 -1.90 -14.23 -9.27
CA GLY A 38 -2.07 -15.61 -8.82
C GLY A 38 -3.24 -15.81 -7.84
N ASN A 39 -3.73 -17.05 -7.78
CA ASN A 39 -4.93 -17.43 -7.04
C ASN A 39 -4.85 -17.07 -5.56
N ASN A 40 -5.99 -16.66 -4.99
CA ASN A 40 -6.14 -16.30 -3.56
C ASN A 40 -5.26 -15.13 -3.08
N ASN A 41 -4.47 -14.48 -3.95
CA ASN A 41 -3.69 -13.31 -3.55
C ASN A 41 -4.55 -12.04 -3.64
N THR A 42 -4.08 -11.01 -2.91
CA THR A 42 -4.65 -9.68 -3.02
C THR A 42 -3.84 -8.83 -3.97
N THR A 43 -4.50 -7.83 -4.56
CA THR A 43 -3.85 -6.82 -5.39
C THR A 43 -4.64 -5.53 -5.32
N TYR A 44 -3.97 -4.41 -5.53
CA TYR A 44 -4.69 -3.17 -5.78
C TYR A 44 -5.17 -3.16 -7.22
N TYR A 45 -6.44 -2.79 -7.42
CA TYR A 45 -7.03 -2.71 -8.74
C TYR A 45 -7.53 -1.31 -9.04
N THR A 46 -7.70 -1.04 -10.32
CA THR A 46 -8.64 -0.05 -10.83
C THR A 46 -9.61 -0.74 -11.77
N ILE A 47 -10.90 -0.40 -11.64
CA ILE A 47 -11.95 -0.74 -12.60
C ILE A 47 -12.44 0.56 -13.22
N HIS A 48 -12.53 0.63 -14.54
CA HIS A 48 -13.12 1.76 -15.27
C HIS A 48 -14.07 1.23 -16.34
N ASN A 49 -15.32 1.70 -16.36
CA ASN A 49 -16.23 1.40 -17.46
C ASN A 49 -15.90 2.32 -18.65
N GLN A 50 -15.50 1.71 -19.76
CA GLN A 50 -14.98 2.45 -20.90
C GLN A 50 -16.03 3.43 -21.44
N GLY A 51 -15.61 4.67 -21.68
CA GLY A 51 -16.47 5.72 -22.22
C GLY A 51 -17.45 6.33 -21.21
N THR A 52 -17.38 5.97 -19.91
CA THR A 52 -18.21 6.55 -18.85
C THR A 52 -17.36 7.18 -17.75
N ASN A 53 -18.04 7.77 -16.76
CA ASN A 53 -17.43 8.33 -15.54
C ASN A 53 -17.39 7.32 -14.38
N GLU A 54 -17.74 6.05 -14.62
CA GLU A 54 -17.77 5.02 -13.58
C GLU A 54 -16.37 4.43 -13.40
N TRP A 55 -15.79 4.64 -12.22
CA TRP A 55 -14.48 4.10 -11.89
C TRP A 55 -14.33 3.82 -10.40
N GLU A 56 -13.53 2.82 -10.07
CA GLU A 56 -13.28 2.37 -8.71
C GLU A 56 -11.81 1.97 -8.56
N VAL A 57 -11.14 2.47 -7.52
CA VAL A 57 -9.81 2.03 -7.09
C VAL A 57 -9.96 1.36 -5.74
N GLY A 58 -9.39 0.17 -5.58
CA GLY A 58 -9.58 -0.61 -4.36
C GLY A 58 -8.54 -1.69 -4.15
N LEU A 59 -8.71 -2.42 -3.04
CA LEU A 59 -8.02 -3.67 -2.76
C LEU A 59 -8.96 -4.82 -3.11
N GLY A 60 -8.50 -5.71 -3.99
CA GLY A 60 -9.25 -6.88 -4.43
C GLY A 60 -8.56 -8.17 -4.05
N THR A 61 -9.34 -9.25 -3.98
CA THR A 61 -8.87 -10.61 -3.74
C THR A 61 -9.30 -11.49 -4.92
N LEU A 62 -8.35 -12.18 -5.54
CA LEU A 62 -8.68 -13.19 -6.56
C LEU A 62 -9.21 -14.45 -5.89
N ASP A 63 -10.21 -15.07 -6.51
CA ASP A 63 -10.71 -16.37 -6.07
C ASP A 63 -9.68 -17.51 -6.33
N ALA A 64 -10.09 -18.74 -6.00
CA ALA A 64 -9.24 -19.92 -6.13
C ALA A 64 -8.86 -20.27 -7.57
N THR A 65 -9.52 -19.69 -8.57
CA THR A 65 -9.28 -19.90 -10.00
C THR A 65 -8.73 -18.65 -10.71
N SER A 66 -8.61 -17.52 -10.00
CA SER A 66 -8.37 -16.19 -10.57
C SER A 66 -9.38 -15.77 -11.63
N ALA A 67 -10.58 -16.36 -11.64
CA ALA A 67 -11.64 -16.01 -12.59
C ALA A 67 -12.44 -14.80 -12.11
N ASN A 68 -12.49 -14.56 -10.81
CA ASN A 68 -13.20 -13.44 -10.21
C ASN A 68 -12.31 -12.61 -9.30
N LEU A 69 -12.38 -11.29 -9.44
CA LEU A 69 -11.79 -10.33 -8.51
C LEU A 69 -12.86 -9.82 -7.55
N THR A 70 -12.81 -10.26 -6.30
CA THR A 70 -13.69 -9.76 -5.23
C THR A 70 -13.21 -8.38 -4.79
N ARG A 71 -14.12 -7.40 -4.74
CA ARG A 71 -13.82 -6.00 -4.41
C ARG A 71 -13.82 -5.78 -2.88
N THR A 72 -12.79 -6.30 -2.22
CA THR A 72 -12.73 -6.41 -0.75
C THR A 72 -12.75 -5.07 -0.01
N THR A 73 -12.10 -4.04 -0.55
CA THR A 73 -12.12 -2.69 0.02
C THR A 73 -12.07 -1.65 -1.08
N VAL A 74 -13.05 -0.75 -1.09
CA VAL A 74 -13.03 0.43 -1.96
C VAL A 74 -12.23 1.52 -1.28
N ILE A 75 -11.27 2.11 -1.99
CA ILE A 75 -10.40 3.17 -1.48
C ILE A 75 -10.91 4.52 -1.96
N THR A 76 -11.15 4.65 -3.26
CA THR A 76 -11.71 5.86 -3.87
C THR A 76 -12.49 5.46 -5.12
N SER A 77 -13.57 6.16 -5.43
CA SER A 77 -14.46 5.81 -6.53
C SER A 77 -15.29 7.00 -7.01
N SER A 78 -15.91 6.84 -8.16
CA SER A 78 -16.93 7.77 -8.69
C SER A 78 -18.20 7.84 -7.84
N ASP A 79 -18.42 6.89 -6.93
CA ASP A 79 -19.56 6.84 -5.98
C ASP A 79 -19.12 7.21 -4.55
N GLY A 80 -18.26 8.22 -4.42
CA GLY A 80 -17.90 8.81 -3.13
C GLY A 80 -17.13 7.89 -2.19
N GLY A 81 -16.34 6.95 -2.73
CA GLY A 81 -15.57 5.98 -1.94
C GLY A 81 -16.36 4.73 -1.55
N THR A 82 -17.55 4.52 -2.14
CA THR A 82 -18.32 3.28 -2.02
C THR A 82 -18.22 2.43 -3.29
N ALA A 83 -18.68 1.17 -3.20
CA ALA A 83 -18.70 0.24 -4.32
C ALA A 83 -19.58 0.77 -5.46
N VAL A 84 -18.96 0.99 -6.62
CA VAL A 84 -19.62 1.46 -7.83
C VAL A 84 -20.59 0.40 -8.34
N ASN A 85 -21.82 0.83 -8.61
CA ASN A 85 -22.81 0.00 -9.29
C ASN A 85 -22.61 0.10 -10.81
N PHE A 86 -21.69 -0.71 -11.35
CA PHE A 86 -21.33 -0.63 -12.76
C PHE A 86 -22.52 -0.99 -13.68
N ASN A 87 -22.83 -0.10 -14.61
CA ASN A 87 -23.79 -0.34 -15.68
C ASN A 87 -23.22 -1.30 -16.75
N THR A 88 -24.00 -1.55 -17.81
CA THR A 88 -23.51 -2.32 -18.98
C THR A 88 -22.33 -1.62 -19.64
N GLY A 89 -21.54 -2.38 -20.40
CA GLY A 89 -20.31 -1.90 -21.05
C GLY A 89 -19.10 -2.74 -20.70
N THR A 90 -17.98 -2.44 -21.36
CA THR A 90 -16.69 -3.09 -21.17
C THR A 90 -15.89 -2.36 -20.11
N LYS A 91 -15.42 -3.10 -19.12
CA LYS A 91 -14.68 -2.57 -17.97
C LYS A 91 -13.23 -2.95 -18.15
N ASP A 92 -12.36 -1.96 -18.07
CA ASP A 92 -10.94 -2.20 -17.90
C ASP A 92 -10.69 -2.53 -16.43
N VAL A 93 -10.16 -3.71 -16.14
CA VAL A 93 -9.76 -4.14 -14.80
C VAL A 93 -8.26 -4.31 -14.80
N PHE A 94 -7.51 -3.54 -14.03
CA PHE A 94 -6.04 -3.58 -14.05
C PHE A 94 -5.40 -3.43 -12.68
N CYS A 95 -4.24 -4.03 -12.51
CA CYS A 95 -3.41 -3.84 -11.33
C CYS A 95 -2.84 -2.41 -11.33
N THR A 96 -2.86 -1.76 -10.17
CA THR A 96 -2.31 -0.42 -9.99
C THR A 96 -1.59 -0.32 -8.65
N LEU A 97 -0.96 0.83 -8.38
CA LEU A 97 -0.59 1.23 -7.02
C LEU A 97 -1.32 2.54 -6.70
N PRO A 98 -2.37 2.53 -5.85
CA PRO A 98 -3.12 3.74 -5.52
C PRO A 98 -2.22 4.78 -4.86
N ALA A 99 -2.34 6.06 -5.24
CA ALA A 99 -1.49 7.14 -4.70
C ALA A 99 -1.53 7.20 -3.15
N VAL A 100 -2.70 7.00 -2.54
CA VAL A 100 -2.88 6.96 -1.07
C VAL A 100 -2.13 5.81 -0.38
N LYS A 101 -1.61 4.84 -1.14
CA LYS A 101 -0.79 3.73 -0.65
C LYS A 101 0.70 3.91 -0.91
N THR A 102 1.10 5.03 -1.53
CA THR A 102 2.52 5.35 -1.71
C THR A 102 3.12 5.94 -0.42
N PRO A 103 4.39 5.64 -0.09
CA PRO A 103 5.08 6.24 1.06
C PRO A 103 5.25 7.76 0.99
N ASP A 104 5.21 8.34 -0.21
CA ASP A 104 5.23 9.79 -0.40
C ASP A 104 4.04 10.48 0.30
N MET A 105 2.92 9.78 0.45
CA MET A 105 1.77 10.26 1.23
C MET A 105 1.96 10.10 2.76
N THR A 106 2.99 9.39 3.24
CA THR A 106 3.22 9.18 4.69
C THR A 106 4.29 10.11 5.26
N LEU A 107 5.29 10.50 4.47
CA LEU A 107 6.32 11.47 4.84
C LEU A 107 5.78 12.89 4.59
N THR A 108 5.57 13.69 5.64
CA THR A 108 4.93 15.02 5.50
C THR A 108 5.87 16.16 5.84
N THR A 109 7.00 15.87 6.49
CA THR A 109 7.91 16.88 7.04
C THR A 109 9.36 16.50 6.73
N THR A 110 10.20 17.49 6.42
CA THR A 110 11.64 17.29 6.27
C THR A 110 12.23 16.65 7.53
N GLY A 111 12.98 15.56 7.35
CA GLY A 111 13.61 14.81 8.44
C GLY A 111 12.79 13.65 8.99
N ASP A 112 11.59 13.40 8.45
CA ASP A 112 10.81 12.20 8.75
C ASP A 112 11.56 10.92 8.34
N VAL A 113 11.36 9.85 9.11
CA VAL A 113 11.90 8.51 8.82
C VAL A 113 10.75 7.57 8.49
N LEU A 114 10.85 6.91 7.33
CA LEU A 114 9.93 5.84 6.95
C LEU A 114 10.36 4.53 7.61
N TYR A 115 9.43 3.84 8.26
CA TYR A 115 9.65 2.50 8.82
C TYR A 115 8.45 1.59 8.57
N ALA A 116 8.61 0.28 8.74
CA ALA A 116 7.51 -0.67 8.69
C ALA A 116 6.88 -0.84 10.08
N SER A 117 5.62 -0.44 10.27
CA SER A 117 4.90 -0.65 11.54
C SER A 117 4.22 -2.03 11.61
N ALA A 118 4.07 -2.69 10.47
CA ALA A 118 3.65 -4.07 10.32
C ALA A 118 4.10 -4.60 8.95
N ALA A 119 3.84 -5.89 8.67
CA ALA A 119 4.08 -6.46 7.34
C ALA A 119 3.40 -5.61 6.26
N ASN A 120 4.20 -5.16 5.28
CA ASN A 120 3.74 -4.33 4.16
C ASN A 120 2.98 -3.05 4.58
N THR A 121 3.23 -2.53 5.79
CA THR A 121 2.56 -1.33 6.32
C THR A 121 3.60 -0.26 6.64
N PRO A 122 3.84 0.69 5.71
CA PRO A 122 4.70 1.83 5.98
C PRO A 122 4.08 2.75 7.02
N ALA A 123 4.90 3.27 7.92
CA ALA A 123 4.56 4.28 8.90
C ALA A 123 5.66 5.35 8.95
N ARG A 124 5.29 6.52 9.47
CA ARG A 124 6.19 7.64 9.66
C ARG A 124 6.60 7.72 11.13
N LEU A 125 7.91 7.75 11.37
CA LEU A 125 8.47 8.30 12.59
C LEU A 125 8.84 9.76 12.31
N ALA A 126 8.17 10.70 12.97
CA ALA A 126 8.42 12.13 12.76
C ALA A 126 9.86 12.49 13.14
N LEU A 127 10.42 13.57 12.57
CA LEU A 127 11.73 14.09 12.97
C LEU A 127 11.83 14.24 14.49
N GLY A 128 12.91 13.70 15.07
CA GLY A 128 13.25 13.86 16.47
C GLY A 128 13.82 15.24 16.80
N SER A 129 13.94 15.54 18.07
CA SER A 129 14.64 16.72 18.58
C SER A 129 16.15 16.59 18.45
N ALA A 130 16.85 17.73 18.42
CA ALA A 130 18.31 17.77 18.43
C ALA A 130 18.90 16.95 19.58
N GLY A 131 19.96 16.18 19.30
CA GLY A 131 20.62 15.32 20.28
C GLY A 131 19.95 13.96 20.51
N GLN A 132 18.84 13.66 19.84
CA GLN A 132 18.25 12.32 19.88
C GLN A 132 18.96 11.35 18.92
N ILE A 133 18.97 10.08 19.30
CA ILE A 133 19.42 8.95 18.49
C ILE A 133 18.25 8.01 18.20
N LEU A 134 18.33 7.31 17.08
CA LEU A 134 17.35 6.29 16.73
C LEU A 134 17.69 4.99 17.48
N VAL A 135 16.74 4.49 18.24
CA VAL A 135 16.85 3.22 18.97
C VAL A 135 15.65 2.32 18.64
N VAL A 136 15.69 1.07 19.07
CA VAL A 136 14.52 0.20 19.06
C VAL A 136 13.77 0.41 20.38
N ASN A 137 12.44 0.54 20.31
CA ASN A 137 11.62 0.72 21.50
C ASN A 137 11.73 -0.45 22.49
N ALA A 138 11.37 -0.22 23.74
CA ALA A 138 11.47 -1.24 24.80
C ALA A 138 10.68 -2.53 24.49
N GLY A 139 9.66 -2.45 23.63
CA GLY A 139 8.87 -3.58 23.18
C GLY A 139 9.47 -4.38 22.02
N ALA A 140 10.59 -3.93 21.44
CA ALA A 140 11.19 -4.50 20.22
C ALA A 140 10.23 -4.55 19.01
N THR A 141 9.31 -3.58 18.90
CA THR A 141 8.26 -3.53 17.87
C THR A 141 8.42 -2.39 16.88
N ALA A 142 9.16 -1.34 17.22
CA ALA A 142 9.32 -0.17 16.37
C ALA A 142 10.61 0.60 16.68
N PRO A 143 11.14 1.37 15.73
CA PRO A 143 12.13 2.40 16.03
C PRO A 143 11.51 3.57 16.79
N GLU A 144 12.28 4.19 17.68
CA GLU A 144 11.91 5.41 18.41
C GLU A 144 13.10 6.35 18.59
N TRP A 145 12.82 7.62 18.87
CA TRP A 145 13.86 8.59 19.24
C TRP A 145 14.10 8.55 20.74
N ALA A 146 15.35 8.34 21.15
CA ALA A 146 15.79 8.42 22.54
C ALA A 146 16.85 9.52 22.72
N ALA A 147 16.93 10.06 23.94
CA ALA A 147 18.01 10.99 24.29
C ALA A 147 19.37 10.29 24.17
N ASN A 148 20.37 10.97 23.60
CA ASN A 148 21.74 10.47 23.61
C ASN A 148 22.43 10.83 24.94
N ASP A 149 22.09 10.12 26.01
CA ASP A 149 22.67 10.35 27.35
C ASP A 149 24.19 10.12 27.40
N LYS A 150 24.76 9.50 26.36
CA LYS A 150 26.20 9.25 26.24
C LYS A 150 26.97 10.37 25.53
N ALA A 151 26.30 11.37 24.97
CA ALA A 151 26.97 12.55 24.42
C ALA A 151 27.70 13.39 25.48
N SER A 152 27.25 13.34 26.74
CA SER A 152 27.86 14.08 27.87
C SER A 152 28.85 13.25 28.71
N GLU A 153 28.82 11.92 28.63
CA GLU A 153 29.70 11.06 29.45
C GLU A 153 31.12 10.91 28.88
N GLY A 154 31.33 11.21 27.58
CA GLY A 154 32.63 11.10 26.91
C GLY A 154 33.71 12.09 27.35
N PHE A 155 33.40 13.08 28.20
CA PHE A 155 34.36 14.08 28.69
C PHE A 155 34.58 14.05 30.22
N ALA A 156 34.14 12.99 30.91
CA ALA A 156 34.32 12.84 32.36
C ALA A 156 35.61 12.10 32.78
N VAL A 157 36.65 12.09 31.93
CA VAL A 157 37.95 11.47 32.24
C VAL A 157 39.06 12.50 32.04
N ALA A 158 39.26 13.39 33.01
CA ALA A 158 40.55 14.01 33.37
C ALA A 158 40.39 15.14 34.41
N MET A 159 39.84 14.86 35.60
CA MET A 159 40.04 15.78 36.73
C MET A 159 40.05 15.05 38.08
N ALA A 160 40.89 14.02 38.17
CA ALA A 160 41.30 13.44 39.45
C ALA A 160 42.73 12.86 39.35
N ILE A 161 43.66 13.66 38.83
CA ILE A 161 45.09 13.52 39.17
C ILE A 161 45.57 14.92 39.56
N ALA A 162 45.63 15.19 40.86
CA ALA A 162 46.53 16.17 41.45
C ALA A 162 46.59 16.00 42.98
N LEU A 163 47.76 15.51 43.43
CA LEU A 163 48.41 15.58 44.74
C LEU A 163 47.70 15.00 45.97
#